data_AF-A0A9D9Q772-F1
#
_entry.id   AF-A0A9D9Q772-F1
#
_cell.length_a   1.000
_cell.length_b   1.000
_cell.length_c   1.000
_cell.angle_alpha   90.00
_cell.angle_beta   90.00
_cell.angle_gamma   90.00
#
_symmetry.space_group_name_H-M   'P 1'
#
loop_
_entity.id
_entity.type
_entity.pdbx_description
1 polymer ?
#
loop_
_entity_poly.entity_id
_entity_poly.type
_entity_poly.pdbx_seq_one_letter_code
_entity_poly.pdbx_strand_id
1 'polypeptide(L)'
;MSAKGTIGKTIVLLVLIVILIFLALFWFDYLGVIQAKKFFSPVYRLFGLQPQTSVTVTGAENVVEADLDADRLAKRLESLDLRKQELDKRESDIHTKEAEFEQIAQELEERKVSQEEREKTFEAIQKQYEDKENAYRQIANNLYSMKPDAAVNILVAMEDQLVIDVIRKEKELSTELRRASMSSYWLSLMPPERAAVIERKTTNKPVTLE
;
A
#
# COMPACT_ATOMS: atom_id res chain seq x y z
N MET A 1 40.79 102.83 -4.04
CA MET A 1 40.53 102.01 -5.24
C MET A 1 39.62 100.83 -4.88
N SER A 2 38.43 100.83 -5.47
CA SER A 2 37.37 99.79 -5.56
C SER A 2 37.07 98.86 -4.37
N ALA A 3 36.41 99.40 -3.35
CA ALA A 3 35.71 98.64 -2.30
C ALA A 3 34.31 98.17 -2.79
N LYS A 4 34.25 97.40 -3.88
CA LYS A 4 32.98 96.88 -4.48
C LYS A 4 32.98 95.36 -4.77
N GLY A 5 33.91 94.59 -4.20
CA GLY A 5 34.08 93.15 -4.51
C GLY A 5 33.81 92.15 -3.37
N THR A 6 33.76 92.60 -2.12
CA THR A 6 33.53 91.73 -0.95
C THR A 6 32.06 91.66 -0.56
N ILE A 7 31.34 92.79 -0.61
CA ILE A 7 29.92 92.86 -0.22
C ILE A 7 29.04 91.91 -1.06
N GLY A 8 29.27 91.83 -2.38
CA GLY A 8 28.53 90.92 -3.25
C GLY A 8 28.78 89.44 -2.92
N LYS A 9 30.04 89.05 -2.66
CA LYS A 9 30.39 87.68 -2.25
C LYS A 9 29.82 87.35 -0.87
N THR A 10 29.84 88.29 0.07
CA THR A 10 29.24 88.11 1.40
C THR A 10 27.73 87.97 1.32
N ILE A 11 27.04 88.75 0.48
CA ILE A 11 25.59 88.62 0.26
C ILE A 11 25.25 87.27 -0.38
N VAL A 12 25.99 86.85 -1.41
CA VAL A 12 25.76 85.54 -2.05
C VAL A 12 26.01 84.39 -1.07
N LEU A 13 27.04 84.50 -0.24
CA LEU A 13 27.36 83.48 0.77
C LEU A 13 26.31 83.44 1.90
N LEU A 14 25.75 84.60 2.26
CA LEU A 14 24.66 84.69 3.23
C LEU A 14 23.36 84.08 2.66
N VAL A 15 23.03 84.37 1.39
CA VAL A 15 21.90 83.75 0.69
C VAL A 15 22.10 82.24 0.55
N LEU A 16 23.31 81.79 0.24
CA LEU A 16 23.65 80.36 0.16
C LEU A 16 23.45 79.66 1.51
N ILE A 17 23.91 80.28 2.61
CA ILE A 17 23.71 79.76 3.97
C ILE A 17 22.21 79.66 4.30
N VAL A 18 21.43 80.69 3.95
CA VAL A 18 19.98 80.69 4.15
C VAL A 18 19.31 79.54 3.38
N ILE A 19 19.69 79.31 2.12
CA ILE A 19 19.18 78.18 1.32
C ILE A 19 19.57 76.83 1.94
N LEU A 20 20.80 76.70 2.45
CA LEU A 20 21.29 75.48 3.11
C LEU A 20 20.51 75.19 4.40
N ILE A 21 20.18 76.24 5.17
CA ILE A 21 19.34 76.13 6.36
C ILE A 21 17.92 75.71 5.98
N PHE A 22 17.35 76.23 4.89
CA PHE A 22 16.03 75.81 4.40
C PHE A 22 16.02 74.35 3.94
N LEU A 23 17.05 73.89 3.24
CA LEU A 23 17.22 72.49 2.85
C LEU A 23 17.34 71.57 4.07
N ALA A 24 18.15 71.96 5.06
CA ALA A 24 18.28 71.21 6.30
C ALA A 24 16.94 71.14 7.05
N LEU A 25 16.22 72.26 7.19
CA LEU A 25 14.90 72.31 7.82
C LEU A 25 13.87 71.45 7.07
N PHE A 26 13.90 71.44 5.73
CA PHE A 26 13.01 70.61 4.92
C PHE A 26 13.26 69.12 5.14
N TRP A 27 14.54 68.72 5.23
CA TRP A 27 14.91 67.33 5.52
C TRP A 27 14.54 66.92 6.96
N PHE A 28 14.69 67.84 7.92
CA PHE A 28 14.25 67.63 9.31
C PHE A 28 12.72 67.55 9.46
N ASP A 29 11.94 68.26 8.63
CA ASP A 29 10.47 68.14 8.57
C ASP A 29 10.05 66.79 7.97
N TYR A 30 10.75 66.31 6.93
CA TYR A 30 10.51 64.98 6.32
C TYR A 30 10.80 63.83 7.29
N LEU A 31 11.81 63.96 8.16
CA LEU A 31 12.15 62.99 9.20
C LEU A 31 11.26 63.05 10.45
N GLY A 32 10.42 64.09 10.60
CA GLY A 32 9.49 64.22 11.73
C GLY A 32 10.14 64.49 13.10
N VAL A 33 11.43 64.84 13.14
CA VAL A 33 12.20 65.00 14.39
C VAL A 33 11.98 66.38 15.06
N ILE A 34 11.55 67.39 14.30
CA ILE A 34 11.33 68.77 14.81
C ILE A 34 10.03 69.35 14.22
N GLN A 35 9.16 69.91 15.07
CA GLN A 35 7.96 70.68 14.65
C GLN A 35 8.37 72.06 14.07
N ALA A 36 8.93 72.07 12.86
CA ALA A 36 9.37 73.29 12.17
C ALA A 36 8.24 74.32 11.95
N LYS A 37 6.98 73.87 11.97
CA LYS A 37 5.78 74.70 11.70
C LYS A 37 5.36 75.63 12.84
N LYS A 38 5.93 75.51 14.06
CA LYS A 38 5.71 76.49 15.15
C LYS A 38 6.53 77.78 14.97
N PHE A 39 7.72 77.69 14.38
CA PHE A 39 8.61 78.84 14.17
C PHE A 39 8.12 79.80 13.08
N PHE A 40 7.34 79.32 12.10
CA PHE A 40 6.79 80.15 11.02
C PHE A 40 5.41 80.77 11.33
N SER A 41 4.85 80.54 12.52
CA SER A 41 3.51 81.02 12.90
C SER A 41 3.28 82.54 12.77
N PRO A 42 4.26 83.45 12.97
CA PRO A 42 4.02 84.89 12.83
C PRO A 42 3.79 85.32 11.37
N VAL A 43 4.46 84.67 10.42
CA VAL A 43 4.41 85.03 8.99
C VAL A 43 3.11 84.56 8.34
N TYR A 44 2.63 83.35 8.71
CA TYR A 44 1.36 82.82 8.22
C TYR A 44 0.13 83.63 8.70
N ARG A 45 0.19 84.21 9.90
CA ARG A 45 -0.88 85.10 10.41
C ARG A 45 -1.00 86.42 9.65
N LEU A 46 0.09 86.92 9.08
CA LEU A 46 0.08 88.17 8.31
C LEU A 46 -0.65 88.03 6.96
N PHE A 47 -0.72 86.81 6.43
CA PHE A 47 -1.38 86.49 5.15
C PHE A 47 -2.77 85.84 5.32
N GLY A 48 -3.34 85.84 6.54
CA GLY A 48 -4.71 85.37 6.79
C GLY A 48 -4.95 83.87 6.56
N LEU A 49 -3.89 83.09 6.41
CA LEU A 49 -3.96 81.65 6.13
C LEU A 49 -3.81 80.89 7.45
N GLN A 50 -4.83 80.11 7.82
CA GLN A 50 -4.74 79.19 8.95
C GLN A 50 -3.77 78.06 8.59
N PRO A 51 -2.72 77.82 9.39
CA PRO A 51 -1.85 76.68 9.19
C PRO A 51 -2.68 75.41 9.38
N GLN A 52 -2.79 74.58 8.34
CA GLN A 52 -3.30 73.22 8.50
C GLN A 52 -2.35 72.48 9.44
N THR A 53 -2.79 72.34 10.69
CA THR A 53 -2.23 71.38 11.63
C THR A 53 -2.52 70.00 11.08
N SER A 54 -1.54 69.35 10.47
CA SER A 54 -1.51 67.90 10.42
C SER A 54 -1.57 67.44 11.88
N VAL A 55 -2.69 66.86 12.29
CA VAL A 55 -2.82 66.19 13.57
C VAL A 55 -1.77 65.08 13.55
N THR A 56 -0.68 65.29 14.28
CA THR A 56 0.20 64.20 14.64
C THR A 56 -0.68 63.20 15.39
N VAL A 57 -0.75 61.96 14.91
CA VAL A 57 -1.37 60.84 15.65
C VAL A 57 -0.45 60.53 16.83
N THR A 58 -0.44 61.43 17.79
CA THR A 58 0.07 61.27 19.15
C THR A 58 -1.02 61.66 20.16
N GLY A 59 -2.28 61.57 19.72
CA GLY A 59 -3.43 61.40 20.60
C GLY A 59 -3.63 59.92 20.83
N ALA A 60 -3.31 59.47 22.03
CA ALA A 60 -3.44 58.10 22.52
C ALA A 60 -4.91 57.65 22.71
N GLU A 61 -5.75 57.85 21.69
CA GLU A 61 -7.15 57.41 21.71
C GLU A 61 -7.60 56.71 20.42
N ASN A 62 -6.79 56.69 19.37
CA ASN A 62 -7.04 55.89 18.16
C ASN A 62 -5.74 55.25 17.65
N VAL A 63 -4.94 54.70 18.57
CA VAL A 63 -4.14 53.55 18.19
C VAL A 63 -5.18 52.46 18.03
N VAL A 64 -5.53 52.11 16.79
CA VAL A 64 -5.94 50.73 16.52
C VAL A 64 -4.68 49.95 16.86
N GLU A 65 -4.52 49.66 18.15
CA GLU A 65 -3.56 48.71 18.67
C GLU A 65 -4.07 47.42 18.06
N ALA A 66 -3.57 47.12 16.86
CA ALA A 66 -3.78 45.82 16.25
C ALA A 66 -3.40 44.85 17.37
N ASP A 67 -4.39 44.16 17.92
CA ASP A 67 -4.23 43.35 19.12
C ASP A 67 -3.37 42.15 18.73
N LEU A 68 -2.06 42.36 18.74
CA LEU A 68 -1.06 41.39 18.32
C LEU A 68 -1.15 40.13 19.18
N ASP A 69 -1.66 40.25 20.40
CA ASP A 69 -1.86 39.13 21.30
C ASP A 69 -3.10 38.32 20.92
N ALA A 70 -4.20 38.96 20.50
CA ALA A 70 -5.33 38.26 19.88
C ALA A 70 -4.92 37.54 18.58
N ASP A 71 -4.13 38.17 17.71
CA ASP A 71 -3.64 37.55 16.47
C ASP A 71 -2.71 36.35 16.75
N ARG A 72 -1.80 36.48 17.73
CA ARG A 72 -0.94 35.36 18.18
C ARG A 72 -1.77 34.21 18.74
N LEU A 73 -2.80 34.52 19.53
CA LEU A 73 -3.68 33.52 20.12
C LEU A 73 -4.51 32.82 19.03
N ALA A 74 -5.04 33.57 18.06
CA ALA A 74 -5.74 33.02 16.91
C ALA A 74 -4.86 32.07 16.10
N LYS A 75 -3.59 32.44 15.83
CA LYS A 75 -2.63 31.58 15.13
C LYS A 75 -2.28 30.31 15.91
N ARG A 76 -2.17 30.40 17.24
CA ARG A 76 -1.98 29.21 18.09
C ARG A 76 -3.19 28.28 18.01
N LEU A 77 -4.40 28.80 18.12
CA LEU A 77 -5.62 28.00 17.98
C LEU A 77 -5.72 27.34 16.60
N GLU A 78 -5.41 28.08 15.53
CA GLU A 78 -5.36 27.54 14.16
C GLU A 78 -4.34 26.39 14.04
N SER A 79 -3.12 26.55 14.59
CA SER A 79 -2.12 25.47 14.58
C SER A 79 -2.54 24.23 15.38
N LEU A 80 -3.28 24.43 16.48
CA LEU A 80 -3.81 23.33 17.29
C LEU A 80 -4.93 22.62 16.55
N ASP A 81 -5.80 23.35 15.86
CA ASP A 81 -6.88 22.77 15.06
C ASP A 81 -6.32 21.97 13.88
N LEU A 82 -5.34 22.51 13.15
CA LEU A 82 -4.65 21.78 12.08
C LEU A 82 -4.00 20.50 12.59
N ARG A 83 -3.35 20.54 13.76
CA ARG A 83 -2.74 19.35 14.37
C ARG A 83 -3.79 18.34 14.81
N LYS A 84 -4.94 18.80 15.33
CA LYS A 84 -6.06 17.93 15.67
C LYS A 84 -6.59 17.23 14.42
N GLN A 85 -6.84 17.97 13.34
CA GLN A 85 -7.28 17.39 12.07
C GLN A 85 -6.27 16.39 11.49
N GLU A 86 -4.96 16.62 11.65
CA GLU A 86 -3.92 15.67 11.25
C GLU A 86 -3.96 14.38 12.10
N LEU A 87 -4.17 14.51 13.41
CA LEU A 87 -4.32 13.36 14.30
C LEU A 87 -5.59 12.56 13.99
N ASP A 88 -6.73 13.24 13.79
CA ASP A 88 -8.00 12.59 13.44
C ASP A 88 -7.87 11.81 12.11
N LYS A 89 -7.17 12.39 11.12
CA LYS A 89 -6.86 11.69 9.87
C LYS A 89 -5.97 10.47 10.08
N ARG A 90 -4.91 10.60 10.88
CA ARG A 90 -4.02 9.48 11.19
C ARG A 90 -4.74 8.36 11.93
N GLU A 91 -5.62 8.69 12.87
CA GLU A 91 -6.41 7.71 13.61
C GLU A 91 -7.38 6.98 12.67
N SER A 92 -8.06 7.72 11.77
CA SER A 92 -8.87 7.12 10.71
C SER A 92 -8.05 6.21 9.79
N ASP A 93 -6.87 6.64 9.36
CA ASP A 93 -5.98 5.85 8.48
C ASP A 93 -5.41 4.61 9.19
N ILE A 94 -5.21 4.67 10.50
CA ILE A 94 -4.79 3.52 11.31
C ILE A 94 -5.95 2.53 11.40
N HIS A 95 -7.16 2.99 11.71
CA HIS A 95 -8.33 2.12 11.78
C HIS A 95 -8.66 1.43 10.46
N THR A 96 -8.54 2.12 9.32
CA THR A 96 -8.74 1.47 8.01
C THR A 96 -7.71 0.40 7.76
N LYS A 97 -6.43 0.66 8.06
CA LYS A 97 -5.36 -0.34 7.92
C LYS A 97 -5.52 -1.51 8.87
N GLU A 98 -5.94 -1.28 10.12
CA GLU A 98 -6.21 -2.34 11.08
C GLU A 98 -7.34 -3.26 10.58
N ALA A 99 -8.42 -2.68 10.06
CA ALA A 99 -9.51 -3.45 9.45
C ALA A 99 -9.06 -4.23 8.21
N GLU A 100 -8.23 -3.64 7.34
CA GLU A 100 -7.64 -4.34 6.19
C GLU A 100 -6.73 -5.50 6.64
N PHE A 101 -5.89 -5.29 7.65
CA PHE A 101 -5.03 -6.34 8.19
C PHE A 101 -5.83 -7.46 8.84
N GLU A 102 -6.92 -7.15 9.54
CA GLU A 102 -7.80 -8.16 10.10
C GLU A 102 -8.47 -9.00 9.01
N GLN A 103 -8.98 -8.36 7.94
CA GLN A 103 -9.54 -9.06 6.79
C GLN A 103 -8.50 -9.96 6.11
N ILE A 104 -7.29 -9.46 5.88
CA ILE A 104 -6.19 -10.25 5.29
C ILE A 104 -5.82 -11.42 6.21
N ALA A 105 -5.78 -11.21 7.52
CA ALA A 105 -5.48 -12.27 8.48
C ALA A 105 -6.55 -13.38 8.45
N GLN A 106 -7.83 -13.00 8.39
CA GLN A 106 -8.95 -13.94 8.25
C GLN A 106 -8.86 -14.71 6.92
N GLU A 107 -8.64 -14.02 5.80
CA GLU A 107 -8.50 -14.67 4.48
C GLU A 107 -7.30 -15.62 4.43
N LEU A 108 -6.17 -15.23 5.02
CA LEU A 108 -4.99 -16.09 5.10
C LEU A 108 -5.26 -17.34 5.93
N GLU A 109 -6.01 -17.22 7.02
CA GLU A 109 -6.35 -18.36 7.87
C GLU A 109 -7.32 -19.31 7.16
N GLU A 110 -8.37 -18.80 6.49
CA GLU A 110 -9.26 -19.61 5.67
C GLU A 110 -8.51 -20.34 4.55
N ARG A 111 -7.57 -19.66 3.89
CA ARG A 111 -6.71 -20.26 2.86
C ARG A 111 -5.83 -21.37 3.42
N LYS A 112 -5.26 -21.19 4.62
CA LYS A 112 -4.47 -22.24 5.27
C LYS A 112 -5.33 -23.46 5.59
N VAL A 113 -6.50 -23.27 6.20
CA VAL A 113 -7.42 -24.36 6.52
C VAL A 113 -7.81 -25.12 5.24
N SER A 114 -8.15 -24.39 4.16
CA SER A 114 -8.47 -25.03 2.88
C SER A 114 -7.28 -25.81 2.28
N GLN A 115 -6.05 -25.31 2.44
CA GLN A 115 -4.84 -26.03 2.00
C GLN A 115 -4.60 -27.27 2.84
N GLU A 116 -4.71 -27.20 4.16
CA GLU A 116 -4.56 -28.36 5.04
C GLU A 116 -5.60 -29.45 4.74
N GLU A 117 -6.85 -29.08 4.45
CA GLU A 117 -7.88 -30.03 4.04
C GLU A 117 -7.56 -30.69 2.68
N ARG A 118 -7.04 -29.92 1.72
CA ARG A 118 -6.56 -30.44 0.43
C ARG A 118 -5.37 -31.38 0.61
N GLU A 119 -4.44 -31.06 1.50
CA GLU A 119 -3.30 -31.93 1.80
C GLU A 119 -3.75 -33.23 2.46
N LYS A 120 -4.62 -33.15 3.47
CA LYS A 120 -5.18 -34.36 4.13
C LYS A 120 -5.96 -35.25 3.16
N THR A 121 -6.75 -34.64 2.28
CA THR A 121 -7.49 -35.40 1.26
C THR A 121 -6.55 -36.01 0.23
N PHE A 122 -5.53 -35.27 -0.22
CA PHE A 122 -4.51 -35.80 -1.12
C PHE A 122 -3.72 -36.95 -0.50
N GLU A 123 -3.27 -36.81 0.76
CA GLU A 123 -2.57 -37.87 1.49
C GLU A 123 -3.46 -39.11 1.65
N ALA A 124 -4.74 -38.92 2.01
CA ALA A 124 -5.69 -40.02 2.12
C ALA A 124 -5.90 -40.73 0.78
N ILE A 125 -6.01 -39.97 -0.32
CA ILE A 125 -6.14 -40.53 -1.66
C ILE A 125 -4.87 -41.29 -2.04
N GLN A 126 -3.69 -40.69 -1.86
CA GLN A 126 -2.40 -41.31 -2.16
C GLN A 126 -2.24 -42.62 -1.39
N LYS A 127 -2.50 -42.60 -0.08
CA LYS A 127 -2.42 -43.80 0.76
C LYS A 127 -3.39 -44.88 0.29
N GLN A 128 -4.63 -44.52 -0.07
CA GLN A 128 -5.58 -45.49 -0.62
C GLN A 128 -5.09 -46.09 -1.96
N TYR A 129 -4.45 -45.30 -2.82
CA TYR A 129 -3.86 -45.80 -4.05
C TYR A 129 -2.69 -46.75 -3.77
N GLU A 130 -1.77 -46.37 -2.87
CA GLU A 130 -0.63 -47.20 -2.47
C GLU A 130 -1.08 -48.50 -1.80
N ASP A 131 -2.06 -48.45 -0.89
CA ASP A 131 -2.62 -49.63 -0.21
C ASP A 131 -3.27 -50.59 -1.22
N LYS A 132 -4.06 -50.05 -2.18
CA LYS A 132 -4.65 -50.85 -3.27
C LYS A 132 -3.58 -51.47 -4.14
N GLU A 133 -2.55 -50.69 -4.51
CA GLU A 133 -1.46 -51.19 -5.34
C GLU A 133 -0.69 -52.33 -4.66
N ASN A 134 -0.39 -52.16 -3.37
CA ASN A 134 0.27 -53.17 -2.55
C ASN A 134 -0.60 -54.43 -2.42
N ALA A 135 -1.91 -54.29 -2.21
CA ALA A 135 -2.83 -55.42 -2.18
C ALA A 135 -2.83 -56.18 -3.53
N TYR A 136 -2.89 -55.47 -4.66
CA TYR A 136 -2.83 -56.10 -5.99
C TYR A 136 -1.49 -56.80 -6.23
N ARG A 137 -0.38 -56.20 -5.80
CA ARG A 137 0.96 -56.80 -5.88
C ARG A 137 1.03 -58.11 -5.09
N GLN A 138 0.48 -58.13 -3.88
CA GLN A 138 0.43 -59.33 -3.05
C GLN A 138 -0.43 -60.43 -3.69
N ILE A 139 -1.63 -60.09 -4.15
CA ILE A 139 -2.51 -61.05 -4.82
C ILE A 139 -1.83 -61.61 -6.07
N ALA A 140 -1.25 -60.76 -6.92
CA ALA A 140 -0.56 -61.18 -8.14
C ALA A 140 0.61 -62.14 -7.85
N ASN A 141 1.44 -61.84 -6.84
CA ASN A 141 2.53 -62.72 -6.44
C ASN A 141 2.02 -64.07 -5.90
N ASN A 142 0.99 -64.05 -5.05
CA ASN A 142 0.38 -65.27 -4.52
C ASN A 142 -0.19 -66.16 -5.64
N LEU A 143 -0.89 -65.55 -6.60
CA LEU A 143 -1.45 -66.25 -7.77
C LEU A 143 -0.36 -66.80 -8.70
N TYR A 144 0.75 -66.07 -8.85
CA TYR A 144 1.88 -66.54 -9.66
C TYR A 144 2.58 -67.77 -9.03
N SER A 145 2.68 -67.82 -7.71
CA SER A 145 3.35 -68.93 -7.00
C SER A 145 2.52 -70.20 -6.87
N MET A 146 1.21 -70.16 -7.15
CA MET A 146 0.33 -71.34 -7.09
C MET A 146 0.19 -72.04 -8.45
N LYS A 147 -0.42 -73.22 -8.45
CA LYS A 147 -0.72 -73.94 -9.69
C LYS A 147 -1.69 -73.13 -10.56
N PRO A 148 -1.50 -73.07 -11.89
CA PRO A 148 -2.32 -72.25 -12.78
C PRO A 148 -3.83 -72.51 -12.69
N ASP A 149 -4.25 -73.78 -12.60
CA ASP A 149 -5.68 -74.12 -12.47
C ASP A 149 -6.29 -73.60 -11.16
N ALA A 150 -5.53 -73.63 -10.06
CA ALA A 150 -5.96 -73.10 -8.77
C ALA A 150 -6.05 -71.57 -8.80
N ALA A 151 -5.08 -70.89 -9.44
CA ALA A 151 -5.11 -69.44 -9.62
C ALA A 151 -6.34 -69.00 -10.41
N VAL A 152 -6.66 -69.71 -11.50
CA VAL A 152 -7.82 -69.41 -12.35
C VAL A 152 -9.12 -69.58 -11.59
N ASN A 153 -9.27 -70.64 -10.78
CA ASN A 153 -10.46 -70.82 -9.95
C ASN A 153 -10.70 -69.65 -8.98
N ILE A 154 -9.62 -69.11 -8.41
CA ILE A 154 -9.70 -67.92 -7.54
C ILE A 154 -10.08 -66.68 -8.37
N LEU A 155 -9.45 -66.47 -9.53
CA LEU A 155 -9.73 -65.33 -10.40
C LEU A 155 -11.17 -65.34 -10.93
N VAL A 156 -11.74 -66.50 -11.25
CA VAL A 156 -13.13 -66.60 -11.70
C VAL A 156 -14.12 -66.19 -10.61
N ALA A 157 -13.79 -66.45 -9.34
CA ALA A 157 -14.62 -66.06 -8.19
C ALA A 157 -14.46 -64.58 -7.77
N MET A 158 -13.44 -63.88 -8.27
CA MET A 158 -13.20 -62.46 -7.99
C MET A 158 -14.07 -61.55 -8.87
N GLU A 159 -14.30 -60.32 -8.43
CA GLU A 159 -14.95 -59.27 -9.21
C GLU A 159 -14.14 -58.91 -10.47
N ASP A 160 -14.83 -58.62 -11.57
CA ASP A 160 -14.22 -58.35 -12.87
C ASP A 160 -13.13 -57.26 -12.82
N GLN A 161 -13.38 -56.18 -12.08
CA GLN A 161 -12.45 -55.06 -11.99
C GLN A 161 -11.17 -55.45 -11.24
N LEU A 162 -11.31 -56.19 -10.14
CA LEU A 162 -10.18 -56.71 -9.36
C LEU A 162 -9.33 -57.67 -10.20
N VAL A 163 -9.97 -58.56 -10.96
CA VAL A 163 -9.26 -59.49 -11.87
C VAL A 163 -8.42 -58.73 -12.89
N ILE A 164 -8.98 -57.69 -13.51
CA ILE A 164 -8.28 -56.86 -14.50
C ILE A 164 -7.06 -56.19 -13.87
N ASP A 165 -7.22 -55.57 -12.70
CA ASP A 165 -6.16 -54.81 -12.05
C ASP A 165 -5.05 -55.74 -11.52
N VAL A 166 -5.40 -56.91 -10.99
CA VAL A 166 -4.44 -57.95 -10.59
C VAL A 166 -3.69 -58.52 -11.80
N ILE A 167 -4.37 -58.84 -12.91
CA ILE A 167 -3.72 -59.31 -14.14
C ILE A 167 -2.77 -58.25 -14.71
N ARG A 168 -3.16 -56.96 -14.67
CA ARG A 168 -2.29 -55.87 -15.11
C ARG A 168 -1.06 -55.74 -14.21
N LYS A 169 -1.26 -55.79 -12.89
CA LYS A 169 -0.14 -55.74 -11.93
C LYS A 169 0.77 -56.95 -12.08
N GLU A 170 0.26 -58.13 -12.40
CA GLU A 170 1.08 -59.31 -12.68
C GLU A 170 1.96 -59.12 -13.93
N LYS A 171 1.41 -58.57 -15.02
CA LYS A 171 2.19 -58.24 -16.23
C LYS A 171 3.32 -57.25 -15.92
N GLU A 172 3.01 -56.21 -15.14
CA GLU A 172 3.98 -55.20 -14.70
C GLU A 172 5.09 -55.84 -13.86
N LEU A 173 4.73 -56.61 -12.84
CA LEU A 173 5.67 -57.36 -11.99
C LEU A 173 6.52 -58.35 -12.78
N SER A 174 5.94 -59.01 -13.77
CA SER A 174 6.66 -59.95 -14.63
C SER A 174 7.74 -59.25 -15.44
N THR A 175 7.42 -58.05 -15.93
CA THR A 175 8.36 -57.18 -16.64
C THR A 175 9.46 -56.67 -15.70
N GLU A 176 9.08 -56.19 -14.52
CA GLU A 176 9.99 -55.72 -13.46
C GLU A 176 10.98 -56.83 -13.05
N LEU A 177 10.48 -58.05 -12.83
CA LEU A 177 11.25 -59.21 -12.39
C LEU A 177 11.89 -60.00 -13.56
N ARG A 178 11.76 -59.53 -14.81
CA ARG A 178 12.28 -60.18 -16.03
C ARG A 178 11.88 -61.66 -16.16
N ARG A 179 10.62 -61.98 -15.84
CA ARG A 179 10.03 -63.32 -15.97
C ARG A 179 8.86 -63.31 -16.97
N ALA A 180 8.47 -64.49 -17.43
CA ALA A 180 7.28 -64.62 -18.26
C ALA A 180 6.01 -64.26 -17.45
N SER A 181 5.10 -63.54 -18.09
CA SER A 181 3.78 -63.25 -17.50
C SER A 181 2.84 -64.43 -17.69
N MET A 182 2.13 -64.78 -16.62
CA MET A 182 1.14 -65.86 -16.63
C MET A 182 -0.25 -65.39 -17.05
N SER A 183 -0.44 -64.08 -17.25
CA SER A 183 -1.74 -63.50 -17.59
C SER A 183 -2.45 -64.15 -18.77
N SER A 184 -1.73 -64.37 -19.88
CA SER A 184 -2.33 -64.92 -21.10
C SER A 184 -2.69 -66.39 -20.91
N TYR A 185 -1.90 -67.09 -20.10
CA TYR A 185 -2.16 -68.48 -19.76
C TYR A 185 -3.40 -68.61 -18.86
N TRP A 186 -3.52 -67.76 -17.83
CA TRP A 186 -4.71 -67.73 -16.99
C TRP A 186 -5.99 -67.41 -17.79
N LEU A 187 -5.94 -66.45 -18.71
CA LEU A 187 -7.09 -66.13 -19.57
C LEU A 187 -7.49 -67.32 -20.46
N SER A 188 -6.52 -68.09 -20.96
CA SER A 188 -6.80 -69.29 -21.77
C SER A 188 -7.45 -70.44 -21.00
N LEU A 189 -7.22 -70.50 -19.69
CA LEU A 189 -7.78 -71.52 -18.79
C LEU A 189 -9.12 -71.08 -18.15
N MET A 190 -9.47 -69.80 -18.23
CA MET A 190 -10.76 -69.30 -17.73
C MET A 190 -11.93 -69.76 -18.61
N PRO A 191 -13.17 -69.79 -18.06
CA PRO A 191 -14.37 -69.94 -18.86
C PRO A 191 -14.42 -68.87 -19.97
N PRO A 192 -14.76 -69.23 -21.22
CA PRO A 192 -14.64 -68.34 -22.37
C PRO A 192 -15.51 -67.07 -22.24
N GLU A 193 -16.70 -67.19 -21.67
CA GLU A 193 -17.57 -66.04 -21.40
C GLU A 193 -16.93 -65.05 -20.42
N ARG A 194 -16.28 -65.56 -19.37
CA ARG A 194 -15.60 -64.74 -18.36
C ARG A 194 -14.39 -64.03 -18.96
N ALA A 195 -13.54 -64.77 -19.68
CA ALA A 195 -12.37 -64.22 -20.34
C ALA A 195 -12.75 -63.09 -21.32
N ALA A 196 -13.78 -63.30 -22.14
CA ALA A 196 -14.27 -62.28 -23.08
C ALA A 196 -14.77 -61.01 -22.38
N VAL A 197 -15.44 -61.14 -21.23
CA VAL A 197 -15.89 -59.98 -20.43
C VAL A 197 -14.69 -59.20 -19.88
N ILE A 198 -13.70 -59.91 -19.33
CA ILE A 198 -12.47 -59.32 -18.79
C ILE A 198 -11.69 -58.58 -19.90
N GLU A 199 -11.50 -59.21 -21.05
CA GLU A 199 -10.79 -58.62 -22.19
C GLU A 199 -11.53 -57.38 -22.73
N ARG A 200 -12.85 -57.45 -22.90
CA ARG A 200 -13.66 -56.28 -23.32
C ARG A 200 -13.53 -55.12 -22.34
N LYS A 201 -13.63 -55.39 -21.03
CA LYS A 201 -13.50 -54.36 -19.98
C LYS A 201 -12.07 -53.80 -19.90
N THR A 202 -11.07 -54.62 -20.19
CA THR A 202 -9.66 -54.17 -20.23
C THR A 202 -9.42 -53.17 -21.36
N THR A 203 -10.05 -53.39 -22.52
CA THR A 203 -9.92 -52.51 -23.71
C THR A 203 -10.73 -51.21 -23.58
N ASN A 204 -11.88 -51.24 -22.89
CA ASN A 204 -12.80 -50.10 -22.76
C ASN A 204 -12.45 -49.10 -21.63
N LYS A 205 -11.26 -49.15 -21.05
CA LYS A 205 -10.90 -48.20 -20.00
C LYS A 205 -10.82 -46.77 -20.60
N PRO A 206 -11.57 -45.77 -20.07
CA PRO A 206 -11.40 -44.40 -20.51
C PRO A 206 -9.97 -43.95 -20.20
N VAL A 207 -9.31 -43.37 -21.20
CA VAL A 207 -7.93 -42.90 -21.13
C VAL A 207 -7.81 -41.60 -20.30
N THR A 208 -8.91 -41.06 -19.81
CA THR A 208 -8.95 -39.78 -19.10
C THR A 208 -9.91 -39.84 -17.92
N LEU A 209 -9.43 -39.38 -16.76
CA LEU A 209 -10.25 -38.93 -15.64
C LEU A 209 -10.77 -37.54 -16.06
N GLU A 210 -12.07 -37.43 -16.32
CA GLU A 210 -12.78 -36.16 -16.17
C GLU A 210 -13.16 -35.99 -14.69
#